data_AF-A0AAW6HUP2-F1
#
_entry.id   AF-A0AAW6HUP2-F1
#
_cell.length_a   1.000
_cell.length_b   1.000
_cell.length_c   1.000
_cell.angle_alpha   90.00
_cell.angle_beta   90.00
_cell.angle_gamma   90.00
#
_symmetry.space_group_name_H-M   'P 1'
#
loop_
_entity.id
_entity.type
_entity.pdbx_description
1 polymer ?
#
loop_
_entity_poly.entity_id
_entity_poly.type
_entity_poly.pdbx_seq_one_letter_code
_entity_poly.pdbx_strand_id
1 'polypeptide(L)'
;MLEVVTRKPAEGMSFKSLSDQNEVSAASKVSVTDQEGASDASSGIGFLIAGIEKVLGDLIVAQRNFDTLGFRECDIGMFNRRRDITVCILDACSNLEFLVNKIRSVDISLVSKDV
;
A
#
# COMPACT_ATOMS: atom_id res chain seq x y z
N MET A 1 -20.85 -38.79 -1.97
CA MET A 1 -21.61 -38.16 -3.08
C MET A 1 -22.16 -36.86 -2.52
N LEU A 2 -21.60 -35.71 -2.93
CA LEU A 2 -21.96 -34.38 -2.42
C LEU A 2 -22.90 -33.71 -3.43
N GLU A 3 -24.10 -33.33 -2.98
CA GLU A 3 -25.04 -32.59 -3.83
C GLU A 3 -24.57 -31.17 -4.07
N VAL A 4 -24.47 -30.79 -5.35
CA VAL A 4 -24.17 -29.42 -5.79
C VAL A 4 -25.50 -28.68 -5.90
N VAL A 5 -25.78 -27.80 -4.95
CA VAL A 5 -26.94 -26.90 -5.01
C VAL A 5 -26.55 -25.65 -5.81
N THR A 6 -27.05 -25.53 -7.03
CA THR A 6 -26.89 -24.33 -7.86
C THR A 6 -27.90 -23.26 -7.45
N ARG A 7 -27.45 -22.15 -6.84
CA ARG A 7 -28.28 -20.95 -6.63
C ARG A 7 -28.05 -19.94 -7.74
N LYS A 8 -29.13 -19.38 -8.29
CA LYS A 8 -29.07 -18.32 -9.30
C LYS A 8 -28.76 -16.97 -8.63
N PRO A 9 -27.93 -16.10 -9.24
CA PRO A 9 -27.48 -14.84 -8.62
C PRO A 9 -28.57 -13.76 -8.46
N ALA A 10 -29.79 -13.99 -8.95
CA ALA A 10 -30.89 -13.03 -8.92
C ALA A 10 -31.81 -13.14 -7.69
N GLU A 11 -31.59 -14.11 -6.80
CA GLU A 11 -32.39 -14.30 -5.58
C GLU A 11 -31.71 -13.64 -4.36
N GLY A 12 -31.43 -12.34 -4.48
CA GLY A 12 -30.95 -11.49 -3.39
C GLY A 12 -32.05 -10.52 -2.95
N MET A 13 -32.43 -10.59 -1.67
CA MET A 13 -33.54 -9.86 -1.05
C MET A 13 -33.42 -8.33 -1.21
N SER A 14 -34.54 -7.67 -1.53
CA SER A 14 -34.61 -6.21 -1.66
C SER A 14 -34.48 -5.51 -0.31
N PHE A 15 -33.73 -4.40 -0.28
CA PHE A 15 -33.64 -3.54 0.89
C PHE A 15 -34.94 -2.71 1.02
N LYS A 16 -35.56 -2.73 2.20
CA LYS A 16 -36.65 -1.82 2.53
C LYS A 16 -36.09 -0.39 2.69
N SER A 17 -36.69 0.54 1.95
CA SER A 17 -36.43 1.98 2.00
C SER A 17 -36.65 2.53 3.42
N LEU A 18 -35.67 3.25 3.97
CA LEU A 18 -35.83 4.05 5.18
C LEU A 18 -36.31 5.45 4.79
N SER A 19 -37.57 5.52 4.38
CA SER A 19 -38.30 6.78 4.36
C SER A 19 -39.13 6.81 5.63
N ASP A 20 -38.76 7.66 6.59
CA ASP A 20 -39.62 8.29 7.62
C ASP A 20 -38.77 8.72 8.82
N GLN A 21 -37.99 9.80 8.66
CA GLN A 21 -37.54 10.64 9.78
C GLN A 21 -37.46 12.10 9.31
N ASN A 22 -38.63 12.65 8.96
CA ASN A 22 -38.82 14.09 8.95
C ASN A 22 -39.27 14.53 10.36
N GLU A 23 -38.78 15.71 10.77
CA GLU A 23 -39.14 16.46 11.98
C GLU A 23 -38.44 16.09 13.30
N VAL A 24 -37.22 16.64 13.51
CA VAL A 24 -36.96 17.54 14.64
C VAL A 24 -35.98 18.64 14.21
N SER A 25 -36.51 19.85 14.04
CA SER A 25 -35.77 21.10 13.89
C SER A 25 -35.13 21.53 15.22
N ALA A 26 -33.81 21.76 15.25
CA ALA A 26 -33.19 22.76 16.12
C ALA A 26 -31.74 23.05 15.70
N ALA A 27 -31.58 24.14 14.96
CA ALA A 27 -30.40 25.00 14.83
C ALA A 27 -29.00 24.42 15.17
N SER A 28 -28.21 24.19 14.13
CA SER A 28 -26.84 24.70 14.13
C SER A 28 -26.51 25.23 12.74
N LYS A 29 -26.46 26.56 12.66
CA LYS A 29 -26.08 27.33 11.47
C LYS A 29 -24.56 27.22 11.33
N VAL A 30 -24.07 26.05 10.96
CA VAL A 30 -22.69 25.92 10.47
C VAL A 30 -22.80 26.06 8.96
N SER A 31 -22.39 27.22 8.46
CA SER A 31 -22.11 27.40 7.05
C SER A 31 -21.22 26.25 6.61
N VAL A 32 -21.74 25.40 5.72
CA VAL A 32 -20.90 24.53 4.91
C VAL A 32 -20.15 25.49 3.99
N THR A 33 -19.01 25.98 4.47
CA THR A 33 -17.99 26.49 3.57
C THR A 33 -17.63 25.30 2.70
N ASP A 34 -17.77 25.46 1.38
CA ASP A 34 -17.21 24.55 0.40
C ASP A 34 -15.72 24.43 0.68
N GLN A 35 -15.34 23.50 1.55
CA GLN A 35 -13.96 23.17 1.77
C GLN A 35 -13.61 22.24 0.63
N GLU A 36 -13.33 22.87 -0.51
CA GLU A 36 -12.38 22.39 -1.49
C GLU A 36 -11.02 22.30 -0.77
N GLY A 37 -10.93 21.31 0.12
CA GLY A 37 -9.70 20.84 0.69
C GLY A 37 -9.01 20.10 -0.44
N ALA A 38 -8.32 20.84 -1.29
CA ALA A 38 -7.18 20.31 -2.00
C ALA A 38 -6.31 19.65 -0.92
N SER A 39 -6.45 18.33 -0.77
CA SER A 39 -5.53 17.56 0.05
C SER A 39 -4.18 17.79 -0.60
N ASP A 40 -3.31 18.56 0.04
CA ASP A 40 -1.98 18.88 -0.49
C ASP A 40 -1.34 17.57 -0.98
N ALA A 41 -1.22 17.41 -2.30
CA ALA A 41 -0.69 16.19 -2.90
C ALA A 41 0.72 15.89 -2.37
N SER A 42 1.44 16.94 -1.96
CA SER A 42 2.71 16.92 -1.22
C SER A 42 2.64 16.05 0.05
N SER A 43 1.54 16.12 0.82
CA SER A 43 1.35 15.31 2.03
C SER A 43 1.19 13.82 1.69
N GLY A 44 0.42 13.49 0.65
CA GLY A 44 0.21 12.11 0.20
C GLY A 44 1.48 11.45 -0.37
N ILE A 45 2.27 12.21 -1.14
CA ILE A 45 3.55 11.74 -1.70
C ILE A 45 4.55 11.47 -0.57
N GLY A 46 4.62 12.34 0.44
CA GLY A 46 5.46 12.13 1.62
C GLY A 46 5.12 10.83 2.36
N PHE A 47 3.84 10.54 2.59
CA PHE A 47 3.41 9.29 3.21
C PHE A 47 3.75 8.05 2.37
N LEU A 48 3.60 8.12 1.04
CA LEU A 48 3.97 7.03 0.15
C LEU A 48 5.47 6.74 0.20
N ILE A 49 6.31 7.77 0.11
CA ILE A 49 7.77 7.62 0.20
C ILE A 49 8.17 7.00 1.55
N ALA A 50 7.63 7.51 2.66
CA ALA A 50 7.91 6.97 3.99
C ALA A 50 7.48 5.49 4.12
N GLY A 51 6.35 5.11 3.52
CA GLY A 51 5.91 3.72 3.45
C GLY A 51 6.89 2.82 2.70
N ILE A 52 7.39 3.27 1.54
CA ILE A 52 8.37 2.51 0.75
C ILE A 52 9.70 2.39 1.48
N GLU A 53 10.20 3.48 2.08
CA GLU A 53 11.45 3.48 2.85
C GLU A 53 11.38 2.54 4.06
N LYS A 54 10.22 2.44 4.71
CA LYS A 54 10.00 1.46 5.77
C LYS A 54 10.17 0.02 5.26
N VAL A 55 9.55 -0.31 4.13
CA VAL A 55 9.68 -1.66 3.52
C VAL A 55 11.13 -1.94 3.11
N LEU A 56 11.85 -0.96 2.58
CA LEU A 56 13.27 -1.06 2.27
C LEU A 56 14.09 -1.39 3.53
N GLY A 57 13.82 -0.69 4.64
CA GLY A 57 14.44 -0.96 5.93
C GLY A 57 14.19 -2.39 6.42
N ASP A 58 12.94 -2.86 6.33
CA ASP A 58 12.55 -4.22 6.73
C ASP A 58 13.26 -5.29 5.87
N LEU A 59 13.41 -5.07 4.56
CA LEU A 59 14.16 -5.95 3.66
C LEU A 59 15.66 -6.03 4.01
N ILE A 60 16.28 -4.89 4.34
CA ILE A 60 17.69 -4.86 4.77
C ILE A 60 17.88 -5.65 6.07
N VAL A 61 16.93 -5.52 7.02
CA VAL A 61 16.94 -6.31 8.26
C VAL A 61 16.78 -7.80 7.95
N ALA A 62 15.85 -8.16 7.06
CA ALA A 62 15.66 -9.55 6.63
C ALA A 62 16.94 -10.14 5.99
N GLN A 63 17.65 -9.38 5.14
CA GLN A 63 18.93 -9.80 4.55
C GLN A 63 19.97 -10.09 5.63
N ARG A 64 20.16 -9.16 6.58
CA ARG A 64 21.12 -9.34 7.69
C ARG A 64 20.78 -10.56 8.55
N ASN A 65 19.50 -10.75 8.84
CA ASN A 65 19.06 -11.93 9.58
C ASN A 65 19.32 -13.21 8.78
N PHE A 66 19.12 -13.19 7.46
CA PHE A 66 19.41 -14.32 6.59
C PHE A 66 20.91 -14.65 6.52
N ASP A 67 21.76 -13.63 6.47
CA ASP A 67 23.23 -13.77 6.43
C ASP A 67 23.78 -14.35 7.74
N THR A 68 23.15 -14.03 8.88
CA THR A 68 23.52 -14.57 10.19
C THR A 68 22.99 -15.98 10.46
N LEU A 69 22.15 -16.54 9.58
CA LEU A 69 21.76 -17.94 9.67
C LEU A 69 23.02 -18.80 9.56
N GLY A 70 23.42 -19.41 10.68
CA GLY A 70 24.61 -20.23 10.81
C GLY A 70 24.47 -21.57 10.11
N PHE A 71 24.34 -21.57 8.79
CA PHE A 71 24.35 -22.80 8.01
C PHE A 71 25.77 -23.39 8.04
N ARG A 72 25.95 -24.47 8.80
CA ARG A 72 27.14 -25.33 8.69
C ARG A 72 27.06 -26.15 7.41
N GLU A 73 28.23 -26.41 6.83
CA GLU A 73 28.45 -27.32 5.70
C GLU A 73 27.47 -27.09 4.54
N CYS A 74 27.74 -26.05 3.74
CA CYS A 74 27.01 -25.80 2.51
C CYS A 74 27.45 -26.81 1.43
N ASP A 75 26.52 -27.67 1.00
CA ASP A 75 26.63 -28.25 -0.33
C ASP A 75 26.37 -27.18 -1.41
N ILE A 76 26.68 -27.51 -2.67
CA ILE A 76 26.52 -26.59 -3.81
C ILE A 76 25.05 -26.18 -3.98
N GLY A 77 24.11 -27.08 -3.67
CA GLY A 77 22.67 -26.80 -3.76
C GLY A 77 22.22 -25.72 -2.78
N MET A 78 22.65 -25.83 -1.53
CA MET A 78 22.38 -24.87 -0.47
C MET A 78 23.07 -23.54 -0.73
N PHE A 79 24.30 -23.54 -1.26
CA PHE A 79 24.97 -22.31 -1.71
C PHE A 79 24.17 -21.58 -2.79
N ASN A 80 23.75 -22.30 -3.85
CA ASN A 80 22.96 -21.72 -4.93
C ASN A 80 21.65 -21.15 -4.40
N ARG A 81 20.94 -21.90 -3.53
CA ARG A 81 19.68 -21.43 -2.96
C ARG A 81 19.84 -20.19 -2.10
N ARG A 82 20.92 -20.09 -1.31
CA ARG A 82 21.23 -18.86 -0.56
C ARG A 82 21.46 -17.68 -1.49
N ARG A 83 22.28 -17.89 -2.52
CA ARG A 83 22.57 -16.86 -3.51
C ARG A 83 21.27 -16.37 -4.16
N ASP A 84 20.40 -17.29 -4.56
CA ASP A 84 19.13 -16.94 -5.21
C ASP A 84 18.22 -16.12 -4.28
N ILE A 85 18.14 -16.48 -2.99
CA ILE A 85 17.39 -15.70 -1.99
C ILE A 85 17.99 -14.29 -1.82
N THR A 86 19.31 -14.21 -1.64
CA THR A 86 20.02 -12.92 -1.51
C THR A 86 19.80 -12.03 -2.74
N VAL A 87 19.88 -12.60 -3.95
CA VAL A 87 19.62 -11.87 -5.19
C VAL A 87 18.20 -11.34 -5.21
N CYS A 88 17.19 -12.14 -4.85
CA CYS A 88 15.80 -11.68 -4.79
C CYS A 88 15.61 -10.50 -3.81
N ILE A 89 16.26 -10.54 -2.64
CA ILE A 89 16.17 -9.45 -1.66
C ILE A 89 16.84 -8.18 -2.20
N LEU A 90 18.03 -8.30 -2.77
CA LEU A 90 18.75 -7.15 -3.34
C LEU A 90 18.03 -6.53 -4.54
N ASP A 91 17.43 -7.35 -5.40
CA ASP A 91 16.61 -6.88 -6.52
C ASP A 91 15.37 -6.11 -6.01
N ALA A 92 14.71 -6.62 -4.97
CA ALA A 92 13.59 -5.92 -4.35
C ALA A 92 14.02 -4.56 -3.78
N CYS A 93 15.13 -4.51 -3.04
CA CYS A 93 15.69 -3.24 -2.54
C CYS A 93 15.97 -2.26 -3.68
N SER A 94 16.67 -2.72 -4.73
CA SER A 94 17.03 -1.88 -5.88
C SER A 94 15.80 -1.31 -6.59
N ASN A 95 14.75 -2.12 -6.76
CA ASN A 95 13.50 -1.69 -7.37
C ASN A 95 12.76 -0.66 -6.53
N LEU A 96 12.74 -0.82 -5.20
CA LEU A 96 12.11 0.15 -4.30
C LEU A 96 12.89 1.47 -4.26
N GLU A 97 14.22 1.43 -4.21
CA GLU A 97 15.07 2.63 -4.31
C GLU A 97 14.85 3.37 -5.63
N PHE A 98 14.79 2.64 -6.74
CA PHE A 98 14.48 3.22 -8.05
C PHE A 98 13.10 3.88 -8.06
N LEU A 99 12.08 3.22 -7.48
CA LEU A 99 10.73 3.76 -7.37
C LEU A 99 10.69 5.06 -6.57
N VAL A 100 11.36 5.12 -5.41
CA VAL A 100 11.46 6.33 -4.58
C VAL A 100 12.08 7.48 -5.37
N ASN A 101 13.17 7.21 -6.08
CA ASN A 101 13.84 8.22 -6.90
C ASN A 101 12.95 8.73 -8.03
N LYS A 102 12.17 7.84 -8.66
CA LYS A 102 11.18 8.24 -9.68
C LYS A 102 10.08 9.11 -9.11
N ILE A 103 9.51 8.77 -7.95
CA ILE A 103 8.47 9.57 -7.29
C ILE A 103 9.01 10.96 -6.94
N ARG A 104 10.19 11.04 -6.32
CA ARG A 104 10.85 12.32 -5.98
C ARG A 104 11.10 13.19 -7.21
N SER A 105 11.49 12.58 -8.33
CA SER A 105 11.71 13.32 -9.57
C SER A 105 10.43 13.94 -10.14
N VAL A 106 9.28 13.28 -9.95
CA VAL A 106 7.98 13.80 -10.38
C VAL A 106 7.55 14.96 -9.48
N ASP A 107 7.73 14.83 -8.16
CA ASP A 107 7.36 15.85 -7.18
C ASP A 107 8.12 17.18 -7.43
N ILE A 108 9.44 17.12 -7.63
CA ILE A 108 10.26 18.30 -7.98
C ILE A 108 9.78 18.95 -9.31
N SER A 109 9.35 18.14 -10.27
CA SER A 109 8.90 18.63 -11.58
C SER A 109 7.55 19.33 -11.55
N LEU A 110 6.70 19.02 -10.55
CA LEU A 110 5.43 19.71 -10.31
C LEU A 110 5.69 21.06 -9.63
N VAL A 111 6.51 21.08 -8.57
CA VAL A 111 6.86 22.31 -7.84
C VAL A 111 7.55 23.36 -8.74
N SER A 112 8.32 22.91 -9.73
CA SER A 112 9.08 23.82 -10.61
C SER A 112 8.25 24.46 -11.74
N LYS A 113 6.99 24.05 -11.94
CA LYS A 113 6.10 24.61 -12.99
C LYS A 113 5.24 25.77 -12.50
N ASP A 114 5.19 26.01 -11.19
CA ASP A 114 4.37 27.06 -10.57
C ASP A 114 5.16 28.37 -10.29
N VAL A 115 6.32 28.56 -10.92
CA VAL A 115 7.17 29.77 -10.87
C VAL A 115 7.35 30.35 -12.26
#